data_AF-A0AAN7KM48-F1
#
_entry.id   AF-A0AAN7KM48-F1
#
_cell.length_a   1.000
_cell.length_b   1.000
_cell.length_c   1.000
_cell.angle_alpha   90.00
_cell.angle_beta   90.00
_cell.angle_gamma   90.00
#
_symmetry.space_group_name_H-M   'P 1'
#
loop_
_entity.id
_entity.type
_entity.pdbx_description
1 polymer ?
#
loop_
_entity_poly.entity_id
_entity_poly.type
_entity_poly.pdbx_seq_one_letter_code
_entity_poly.pdbx_strand_id
1 'polypeptide(L)'
;MEWRQTCMPFLIFLFLVLVNEVRSQGGNTVFDIRQFGAGWSIRQQQGEDTIHTLSCQIDSHALEDAFSNACNVVGGRNQILVPEGTFMVTSAVFDGPCKGLIEFRVDGVIKASAGIVDDDKWVAFRYIDGLVITGEGTFDGFGESAWNLNDFHSA
;
A
#
# COMPACT_ATOMS: atom_id res chain seq x y z
N MET A 1 58.46 -28.62 26.53
CA MET A 1 58.56 -27.94 25.22
C MET A 1 57.68 -28.73 24.27
N GLU A 2 56.35 -28.53 24.28
CA GLU A 2 55.65 -27.46 23.52
C GLU A 2 56.12 -27.48 22.05
N TRP A 3 55.25 -27.69 21.06
CA TRP A 3 54.15 -26.78 20.73
C TRP A 3 52.88 -27.51 20.26
N ARG A 4 51.82 -27.31 21.05
CA ARG A 4 50.49 -26.84 20.62
C ARG A 4 49.84 -27.59 19.45
N GLN A 5 48.94 -28.49 19.82
CA GLN A 5 47.65 -28.67 19.16
C GLN A 5 47.07 -27.29 18.82
N THR A 6 47.03 -26.99 17.53
CA THR A 6 46.51 -25.74 16.99
C THR A 6 45.05 -25.58 17.41
N CYS A 7 44.81 -24.63 18.31
CA CYS A 7 43.52 -24.08 18.74
C CYS A 7 42.77 -23.34 17.60
N MET A 8 42.78 -23.87 16.38
CA MET A 8 42.11 -23.28 15.21
C MET A 8 41.04 -24.19 14.61
N PRO A 9 40.03 -24.59 15.39
CA PRO A 9 38.70 -24.78 14.77
C PRO A 9 37.64 -23.84 15.34
N PHE A 10 37.85 -23.24 16.52
CA PHE A 10 36.82 -22.42 17.17
C PHE A 10 36.76 -20.97 16.65
N LEU A 11 37.89 -20.34 16.31
CA LEU A 11 37.88 -18.96 15.78
C LEU A 11 37.33 -18.88 14.35
N ILE A 12 37.54 -19.92 13.53
CA ILE A 12 36.96 -20.00 12.18
C ILE A 12 35.46 -20.26 12.26
N PHE A 13 35.01 -21.12 13.18
CA PHE A 13 33.57 -21.34 13.42
C PHE A 13 32.86 -20.08 13.96
N LEU A 14 33.52 -19.30 14.83
CA LEU A 14 32.95 -18.04 15.34
C LEU A 14 32.79 -17.00 14.22
N PHE A 15 33.72 -16.96 13.26
CA PHE A 15 33.63 -16.08 12.10
C PHE A 15 32.51 -16.51 11.13
N LEU A 16 32.31 -17.82 10.90
CA LEU A 16 31.21 -18.31 10.07
C LEU A 16 29.83 -18.04 10.68
N VAL A 17 29.70 -18.08 12.01
CA VAL A 17 28.44 -17.75 12.70
C VAL A 17 28.11 -16.26 12.58
N LEU A 18 29.10 -15.36 12.58
CA LEU A 18 28.87 -13.92 12.39
C LEU A 18 28.50 -13.54 10.94
N VAL A 19 28.95 -14.29 9.94
CA VAL A 19 28.62 -13.99 8.53
C VAL A 19 27.22 -14.49 8.14
N ASN A 20 26.66 -15.46 8.88
CA ASN A 20 25.39 -16.11 8.51
C ASN A 20 24.12 -15.37 8.94
N GLU A 21 24.22 -14.20 9.58
CA GLU A 21 23.04 -13.39 9.92
C GLU A 21 23.05 -11.96 9.33
N VAL A 22 23.78 -11.72 8.24
CA VAL A 22 23.36 -10.65 7.31
C VAL A 22 22.44 -11.29 6.26
N ARG A 23 21.27 -11.77 6.71
CA ARG A 23 20.16 -11.95 5.78
C ARG A 23 19.78 -10.56 5.31
N SER A 24 20.27 -10.17 4.13
CA SER A 24 19.64 -9.11 3.35
C SER A 24 18.21 -9.61 3.07
N GLN A 25 17.25 -9.21 3.90
CA GLN A 25 15.81 -9.37 3.61
C GLN A 25 15.40 -8.39 2.49
N GLY A 26 16.19 -8.28 1.42
CA GLY A 26 15.82 -7.57 0.21
C GLY A 26 14.94 -8.42 -0.69
N GLY A 27 13.90 -9.05 -0.13
CA GLY A 27 12.85 -9.66 -0.94
C GLY A 27 11.87 -8.57 -1.38
N ASN A 28 11.47 -8.57 -2.65
CA ASN A 28 10.38 -7.70 -3.08
C ASN A 28 9.09 -8.22 -2.43
N THR A 29 8.48 -7.45 -1.53
CA THR A 29 7.22 -7.82 -0.86
C THR A 29 6.06 -7.18 -1.60
N VAL A 30 5.06 -7.95 -2.00
CA VAL A 30 3.89 -7.45 -2.74
C VAL A 30 2.66 -7.43 -1.82
N PHE A 31 2.06 -6.27 -1.68
CA PHE A 31 0.85 -5.97 -0.91
C PHE A 31 -0.30 -5.70 -1.89
N ASP A 32 -1.00 -6.77 -2.29
CA ASP A 32 -2.20 -6.65 -3.13
C ASP A 32 -3.37 -6.12 -2.29
N ILE A 33 -3.96 -5.00 -2.71
CA ILE A 33 -5.04 -4.32 -1.97
C ILE A 33 -6.29 -5.19 -1.77
N ARG A 34 -6.49 -6.23 -2.59
CA ARG A 34 -7.60 -7.18 -2.43
C ARG A 34 -7.45 -8.02 -1.15
N GLN A 35 -6.22 -8.22 -0.69
CA GLN A 35 -5.95 -8.89 0.59
C GLN A 35 -6.41 -8.05 1.78
N PHE A 36 -6.63 -6.76 1.57
CA PHE A 36 -7.10 -5.78 2.55
C PHE A 36 -8.59 -5.44 2.38
N GLY A 37 -9.32 -6.19 1.56
CA GLY A 37 -10.78 -6.04 1.37
C GLY A 37 -11.20 -5.16 0.20
N ALA A 38 -10.26 -4.63 -0.59
CA ALA A 38 -10.61 -3.90 -1.81
C ALA A 38 -11.28 -4.82 -2.83
N GLY A 39 -12.31 -4.32 -3.52
CA GLY A 39 -12.99 -5.09 -4.57
C GLY A 39 -13.96 -6.19 -4.06
N TRP A 40 -14.18 -6.33 -2.76
CA TRP A 40 -15.00 -7.42 -2.20
C TRP A 40 -16.52 -7.13 -2.24
N SER A 41 -17.20 -7.65 -3.26
CA SER A 41 -18.67 -7.71 -3.27
C SER A 41 -19.17 -8.99 -2.58
N ILE A 42 -19.84 -8.88 -1.44
CA ILE A 42 -20.61 -9.99 -0.87
C ILE A 42 -21.80 -10.26 -1.81
N ARG A 43 -21.83 -11.40 -2.51
CA ARG A 43 -23.11 -11.90 -3.03
C ARG A 43 -23.93 -12.38 -1.83
N GLN A 44 -25.11 -11.78 -1.66
CA GLN A 44 -26.10 -12.15 -0.65
C GLN A 44 -26.31 -13.67 -0.54
N GLN A 45 -26.41 -14.19 0.69
CA GLN A 45 -27.28 -15.32 0.98
C GLN A 45 -28.45 -14.83 1.84
N GLN A 46 -29.61 -14.81 1.19
CA GLN A 46 -30.99 -14.87 1.69
C GLN A 46 -31.20 -14.85 3.22
N GLY A 47 -31.75 -13.75 3.75
CA GLY A 47 -32.30 -13.68 5.10
C GLY A 47 -32.66 -12.24 5.50
N GLU A 48 -33.96 -11.94 5.49
CA GLU A 48 -34.59 -10.69 5.96
C GLU A 48 -34.17 -10.35 7.41
N ASP A 49 -34.11 -9.05 7.72
CA ASP A 49 -33.97 -8.43 9.05
C ASP A 49 -32.56 -8.22 9.62
N THR A 50 -31.73 -7.46 8.91
CA THR A 50 -31.13 -6.24 9.48
C THR A 50 -30.89 -5.25 8.34
N ILE A 51 -31.10 -3.96 8.60
CA ILE A 51 -30.67 -2.87 7.72
C ILE A 51 -29.15 -2.97 7.60
N HIS A 52 -28.66 -3.77 6.66
CA HIS A 52 -27.28 -3.75 6.24
C HIS A 52 -27.22 -2.85 5.01
N THR A 53 -27.15 -1.57 5.33
CA THR A 53 -26.61 -0.46 4.56
C THR A 53 -26.21 -0.82 3.14
N LEU A 54 -26.90 -0.23 2.16
CA LEU A 54 -26.40 -0.05 0.78
C LEU A 54 -24.93 0.33 0.86
N SER A 55 -24.03 -0.65 0.75
CA SER A 55 -22.61 -0.42 0.95
C SER A 55 -22.08 0.09 -0.37
N CYS A 56 -21.96 1.42 -0.49
CA CYS A 56 -21.01 2.00 -1.42
C CYS A 56 -19.64 1.48 -0.98
N GLN A 57 -19.09 0.56 -1.76
CA GLN A 57 -17.79 0.00 -1.50
C GLN A 57 -16.76 1.10 -1.79
N ILE A 58 -16.22 1.71 -0.72
CA ILE A 58 -15.12 2.67 -0.80
C ILE A 58 -13.86 1.93 -0.35
N ASP A 59 -12.90 1.80 -1.24
CA ASP A 59 -11.67 1.03 -1.08
C ASP A 59 -10.53 1.84 -0.44
N SER A 60 -10.80 3.08 0.00
CA SER A 60 -9.84 3.96 0.70
C SER A 60 -9.09 3.27 1.84
N HIS A 61 -9.82 2.63 2.76
CA HIS A 61 -9.21 1.96 3.92
C HIS A 61 -8.33 0.78 3.50
N ALA A 62 -8.74 -0.01 2.51
CA ALA A 62 -7.94 -1.14 2.03
C ALA A 62 -6.62 -0.68 1.39
N LEU A 63 -6.66 0.45 0.66
CA LEU A 63 -5.46 1.09 0.11
C LEU A 63 -4.53 1.61 1.20
N GLU A 64 -5.06 2.32 2.20
CA GLU A 64 -4.28 2.85 3.32
C GLU A 64 -3.66 1.73 4.17
N ASP A 65 -4.40 0.65 4.43
CA ASP A 65 -3.92 -0.50 5.17
C ASP A 65 -2.80 -1.23 4.41
N ALA A 66 -2.98 -1.46 3.11
CA ALA A 66 -1.95 -2.06 2.27
C ALA A 66 -0.67 -1.21 2.27
N PHE A 67 -0.82 0.10 2.13
CA PHE A 67 0.30 1.04 2.19
C PHE A 67 0.99 1.05 3.55
N SER A 68 0.23 1.12 4.65
CA SER A 68 0.75 1.13 6.02
C SER A 68 1.56 -0.15 6.33
N ASN A 69 1.07 -1.31 5.87
CA ASN A 69 1.78 -2.56 6.01
C ASN A 69 3.09 -2.57 5.20
N ALA A 70 3.06 -2.11 3.94
CA ALA A 70 4.25 -1.99 3.11
C ALA A 70 5.28 -1.01 3.69
N CYS A 71 4.82 0.13 4.20
CA CYS A 71 5.63 1.20 4.78
C CYS A 71 6.38 0.78 6.05
N ASN A 72 5.83 -0.21 6.76
CA ASN A 72 6.42 -0.75 7.99
C ASN A 72 7.43 -1.88 7.77
N VAL A 73 7.61 -2.38 6.53
CA VAL A 73 8.65 -3.35 6.21
C VAL A 73 10.02 -2.68 6.20
N VAL A 74 10.97 -3.28 6.92
CA VAL A 74 12.34 -2.78 7.05
C VAL A 74 13.15 -3.17 5.82
N GLY A 75 13.68 -2.17 5.11
CA GLY A 75 14.52 -2.37 3.94
C GLY A 75 13.76 -2.89 2.71
N GLY A 76 14.52 -3.19 1.65
CA GLY A 76 13.98 -3.70 0.40
C GLY A 76 13.12 -2.71 -0.38
N ARG A 77 12.47 -3.22 -1.45
CA ARG A 77 11.43 -2.54 -2.22
C ARG A 77 10.10 -3.23 -1.95
N ASN A 78 9.18 -2.49 -1.35
CA ASN A 78 7.86 -2.96 -0.94
C ASN A 78 6.83 -2.43 -1.94
N GLN A 79 6.22 -3.34 -2.68
CA GLN A 79 5.26 -3.02 -3.73
C GLN A 79 3.84 -3.06 -3.18
N ILE A 80 3.09 -1.97 -3.32
CA ILE A 80 1.63 -1.98 -3.20
C ILE A 80 1.07 -2.23 -4.60
N LEU A 81 0.24 -3.25 -4.76
CA LEU A 81 -0.36 -3.60 -6.05
C LEU A 81 -1.84 -3.26 -6.05
N VAL A 82 -2.22 -2.35 -6.95
CA VAL A 82 -3.61 -2.11 -7.37
C VAL A 82 -3.85 -2.87 -8.66
N PRO A 83 -4.46 -4.07 -8.61
CA PRO A 83 -4.62 -4.92 -9.79
C PRO A 83 -5.68 -4.36 -10.74
N GLU A 84 -5.89 -5.02 -11.88
CA GLU A 84 -6.98 -4.68 -12.80
C GLU A 84 -8.35 -4.64 -12.10
N GLY A 85 -9.20 -3.68 -12.48
CA GLY A 85 -10.50 -3.40 -11.87
C GLY A 85 -10.66 -1.91 -11.55
N THR A 86 -11.84 -1.51 -11.07
CA THR A 86 -12.10 -0.13 -10.63
C THR A 86 -12.33 -0.12 -9.12
N PHE A 87 -11.58 0.71 -8.42
CA PHE A 87 -11.59 0.86 -6.97
C PHE A 87 -12.01 2.29 -6.61
N MET A 88 -13.08 2.43 -5.83
CA MET A 88 -13.66 3.73 -5.51
C MET A 88 -13.00 4.32 -4.26
N VAL A 89 -12.56 5.57 -4.31
CA VAL A 89 -11.83 6.24 -3.22
C VAL A 89 -12.50 7.57 -2.91
N THR A 90 -12.81 7.84 -1.65
CA THR A 90 -13.27 9.17 -1.21
C THR A 90 -12.06 10.06 -0.95
N SER A 91 -11.23 9.64 0.00
CA SER A 91 -9.91 10.18 0.30
C SER A 91 -8.99 9.01 0.67
N ALA A 92 -7.72 9.08 0.28
CA ALA A 92 -6.69 8.12 0.70
C ALA A 92 -5.39 8.87 0.98
N VAL A 93 -4.91 8.79 2.22
CA VAL A 93 -3.68 9.45 2.66
C VAL A 93 -2.62 8.42 3.01
N PHE A 94 -1.52 8.47 2.26
CA PHE A 94 -0.36 7.61 2.41
C PHE A 94 0.76 8.36 3.12
N ASP A 95 0.92 8.10 4.42
CA ASP A 95 1.88 8.79 5.29
C ASP A 95 3.15 7.96 5.53
N GLY A 96 4.30 8.60 5.32
CA GLY A 96 5.59 8.14 5.81
C GLY A 96 5.94 8.73 7.20
N PRO A 97 7.19 8.59 7.66
CA PRO A 97 8.33 7.99 6.95
C PRO A 97 8.25 6.45 6.88
N CYS A 98 8.60 5.90 5.72
CA CYS A 98 8.65 4.45 5.52
C CYS A 98 10.03 3.86 5.84
N LYS A 99 10.06 2.60 6.28
CA LYS A 99 11.28 1.89 6.69
C LYS A 99 12.01 1.22 5.51
N GLY A 100 11.50 1.38 4.29
CA GLY A 100 12.03 0.83 3.05
C GLY A 100 11.50 1.61 1.84
N LEU A 101 11.93 1.22 0.63
CA LEU A 101 11.47 1.84 -0.61
C LEU A 101 10.03 1.39 -0.91
N ILE A 102 9.20 2.32 -1.41
CA ILE A 102 7.83 2.02 -1.80
C ILE A 102 7.70 2.04 -3.33
N GLU A 103 7.19 0.94 -3.90
CA GLU A 103 6.67 0.92 -5.27
C GLU A 103 5.14 0.87 -5.21
N PHE A 104 4.46 1.93 -5.63
CA PHE A 104 3.01 1.94 -5.75
C PHE A 104 2.63 1.60 -7.19
N ARG A 105 2.29 0.34 -7.45
CA ARG A 105 1.95 -0.17 -8.79
C ARG A 105 0.45 -0.12 -9.01
N VAL A 106 0.03 0.61 -10.05
CA VAL A 106 -1.37 0.75 -10.46
C VAL A 106 -1.56 0.15 -11.84
N ASP A 107 -2.17 -1.03 -11.88
CA ASP A 107 -2.55 -1.70 -13.12
C ASP A 107 -4.06 -1.57 -13.41
N GLY A 108 -4.88 -1.24 -12.39
CA GLY A 108 -6.31 -0.93 -12.52
C GLY A 108 -6.65 0.56 -12.54
N VAL A 109 -7.87 0.89 -12.12
CA VAL A 109 -8.39 2.25 -12.02
C VAL A 109 -8.69 2.57 -10.56
N ILE A 110 -8.04 3.61 -10.03
CA ILE A 110 -8.40 4.23 -8.75
C ILE A 110 -9.30 5.41 -9.12
N LYS A 111 -10.58 5.37 -8.73
CA LYS A 111 -11.59 6.36 -9.12
C LYS A 111 -12.11 7.12 -7.91
N ALA A 112 -12.15 8.44 -7.98
CA ALA A 112 -12.76 9.26 -6.93
C ALA A 112 -14.28 9.00 -6.84
N SER A 113 -14.81 8.98 -5.61
CA SER A 113 -16.26 8.99 -5.39
C SER A 113 -16.88 10.31 -5.82
N ALA A 114 -18.14 10.28 -6.26
CA ALA A 114 -18.90 11.47 -6.59
C ALA A 114 -19.09 12.38 -5.36
N GLY A 115 -19.00 13.70 -5.56
CA GLY A 115 -19.34 14.70 -4.55
C GLY A 115 -18.15 15.53 -4.06
N ILE A 116 -18.41 16.41 -3.10
CA ILE A 116 -17.37 17.20 -2.43
C ILE A 116 -16.59 16.25 -1.53
N VAL A 117 -15.31 16.08 -1.82
CA VAL A 117 -14.36 15.55 -0.85
C VAL A 117 -14.13 16.69 0.14
N ASP A 118 -14.36 16.47 1.44
CA ASP A 118 -14.16 17.51 2.46
C ASP A 118 -12.71 18.03 2.49
N ASP A 119 -11.78 17.21 1.98
CA ASP A 119 -10.40 17.58 1.70
C ASP A 119 -10.20 18.07 0.25
N ASP A 120 -9.26 18.99 0.07
CA ASP A 120 -8.81 19.48 -1.24
C ASP A 120 -8.08 18.40 -2.09
N LYS A 121 -7.97 17.17 -1.57
CA LYS A 121 -7.25 16.03 -2.14
C LYS A 121 -8.04 14.75 -1.90
N TRP A 122 -8.13 13.92 -2.92
CA TRP A 122 -8.72 12.58 -2.83
C TRP A 122 -7.65 11.46 -2.77
N VAL A 123 -6.39 11.76 -3.15
CA VAL A 123 -5.21 10.92 -2.95
C VAL A 123 -4.03 11.80 -2.54
N ALA A 124 -3.31 11.45 -1.48
CA ALA A 124 -2.14 12.17 -1.03
C ALA A 124 -1.00 11.23 -0.60
N PHE A 125 0.20 11.48 -1.10
CA PHE A 125 1.44 10.83 -0.65
C PHE A 125 2.27 11.85 0.13
N ARG A 126 2.58 11.58 1.40
CA ARG A 126 3.22 12.56 2.29
C ARG A 126 4.40 11.96 3.05
N TYR A 127 5.51 12.70 3.12
CA TYR A 127 6.68 12.35 3.94
C TYR A 127 7.33 10.98 3.60
N ILE A 128 7.28 10.58 2.32
CA ILE A 128 7.84 9.29 1.87
C ILE A 128 9.13 9.53 1.09
N ASP A 129 10.23 8.96 1.58
CA ASP A 129 11.49 8.92 0.85
C ASP A 129 11.52 7.68 -0.08
N GLY A 130 11.86 7.89 -1.35
CA GLY A 130 12.03 6.78 -2.31
C GLY A 130 10.72 6.15 -2.82
N LEU A 131 9.63 6.92 -2.87
CA LEU A 131 8.38 6.52 -3.54
C LEU A 131 8.57 6.45 -5.06
N VAL A 132 8.16 5.33 -5.67
CA VAL A 132 8.02 5.17 -7.12
C VAL A 132 6.60 4.74 -7.43
N ILE A 133 5.92 5.45 -8.34
CA ILE A 133 4.61 5.05 -8.85
C ILE A 133 4.80 4.44 -10.24
N THR A 134 4.25 3.26 -10.48
CA THR A 134 4.39 2.51 -11.74
C THR A 134 3.07 1.88 -12.17
N GLY A 135 3.04 1.24 -13.34
CA GLY A 135 1.88 0.53 -13.88
C GLY A 135 1.25 1.24 -15.07
N GLU A 136 0.30 0.58 -15.72
CA GLU A 136 -0.40 1.06 -16.92
C GLU A 136 -1.82 1.58 -16.62
N GLY A 137 -2.21 1.55 -15.35
CA GLY A 137 -3.53 1.92 -14.86
C GLY A 137 -3.78 3.43 -14.80
N THR A 138 -4.83 3.84 -14.08
CA THR A 138 -5.33 5.21 -14.10
C THR A 138 -5.77 5.70 -12.72
N PHE A 139 -5.43 6.94 -12.40
CA PHE A 139 -6.07 7.72 -11.34
C PHE A 139 -7.18 8.59 -11.98
N ASP A 140 -8.44 8.21 -11.80
CA ASP A 140 -9.61 8.90 -12.31
C ASP A 140 -10.23 9.77 -11.20
N GLY A 141 -9.91 11.07 -11.20
CA GLY A 141 -10.43 12.00 -10.19
C GLY A 141 -11.94 12.32 -10.29
N PHE A 142 -12.66 11.72 -11.25
CA PHE A 142 -14.10 11.91 -11.47
C PHE A 142 -14.56 13.39 -11.44
N GLY A 143 -13.75 14.26 -12.06
CA GLY A 143 -13.84 15.72 -11.94
C GLY A 143 -15.16 16.33 -12.41
N GLU A 144 -15.85 15.73 -13.40
CA GLU A 144 -17.17 16.19 -13.85
C GLU A 144 -18.17 16.30 -12.69
N SER A 145 -18.09 15.38 -11.72
CA SER A 145 -18.96 15.41 -10.54
C SER A 145 -18.67 16.57 -9.57
N ALA A 146 -17.47 17.14 -9.64
CA ALA A 146 -17.00 18.20 -8.76
C ALA A 146 -17.00 19.59 -9.43
N TRP A 147 -16.87 19.69 -10.75
CA TRP A 147 -16.76 20.98 -11.45
C TRP A 147 -17.94 21.91 -11.21
N ASN A 148 -19.17 21.39 -11.26
CA ASN A 148 -20.40 22.16 -11.01
C ASN A 148 -20.55 22.60 -9.54
N LEU A 149 -19.72 22.09 -8.63
CA LEU A 149 -19.70 22.48 -7.21
C LEU A 149 -18.73 23.65 -6.97
N ASN A 150 -17.92 24.00 -7.98
CA ASN A 150 -16.96 25.11 -7.93
C ASN A 150 -17.51 26.41 -8.54
N ASP A 151 -18.82 26.52 -8.74
CA ASP A 151 -19.50 27.72 -9.25
C ASP A 151 -19.59 28.83 -8.18
N PHE A 152 -18.44 29.25 -7.65
CA PHE A 152 -18.22 30.57 -7.08
C PHE A 152 -17.44 31.42 -8.09
N HIS A 153 -18.04 31.72 -9.24
CA HIS A 153 -17.85 32.98 -9.97
C HIS A 153 -18.88 33.12 -11.11
N SER A 154 -19.93 33.90 -10.83
CA SER A 154 -20.37 34.99 -11.70
C SER A 154 -21.05 36.04 -10.83
N ALA A 155 -20.31 37.14 -10.64
CA ALA A 155 -20.77 38.41 -10.12
C ALA A 155 -21.86 39.05 -11.00
#